data_AF-A0A7X7FZZ4-F1
#
_entry.id   AF-A0A7X7FZZ4-F1
#
_cell.length_a   1.000
_cell.length_b   1.000
_cell.length_c   1.000
_cell.angle_alpha   90.00
_cell.angle_beta   90.00
_cell.angle_gamma   90.00
#
_symmetry.space_group_name_H-M   'P 1'
#
loop_
_entity.id
_entity.type
_entity.pdbx_description
1 polymer ?
#
loop_
_entity_poly.entity_id
_entity_poly.type
_entity_poly.pdbx_seq_one_letter_code
_entity_poly.pdbx_strand_id
1 'polypeptide(L)' 'TDFIHDQRSSIYDSLATLQNNLKGEKRFFKVVSWYDNEWGYSNRVVDLIKFMAKK' A
#
# COMPACT_ATOMS: atom_id res chain seq x y z
N THR A 1 -0.40 15.23 0.96
CA THR A 1 0.24 15.55 -0.33
C THR A 1 1.35 14.58 -0.69
N ASP A 2 2.01 13.96 0.30
CA ASP A 2 3.27 13.22 0.10
C ASP A 2 3.17 11.92 -0.72
N PHE A 3 1.98 11.36 -0.87
CA PHE A 3 1.74 10.13 -1.63
C PHE A 3 1.07 10.34 -2.97
N ILE A 4 0.79 11.60 -3.36
CA ILE A 4 0.17 11.91 -4.66
C ILE A 4 1.17 11.52 -5.76
N HIS A 5 0.70 10.77 -6.76
CA HIS A 5 1.49 10.19 -7.86
C HIS A 5 2.45 9.06 -7.46
N ASP A 6 2.25 8.42 -6.30
CA ASP A 6 3.00 7.21 -5.97
C ASP A 6 2.46 5.99 -6.73
N GLN A 7 3.34 5.30 -7.46
CA GLN A 7 2.94 4.17 -8.31
C GLN A 7 2.67 2.88 -7.53
N ARG A 8 3.04 2.80 -6.25
CA ARG A 8 2.87 1.60 -5.44
C ARG A 8 1.40 1.40 -5.09
N SER A 9 0.96 0.14 -5.06
CA SER A 9 -0.43 -0.20 -4.72
C SER A 9 -0.74 -0.07 -3.23
N SER A 10 0.29 -0.11 -2.39
CA SER A 10 0.18 -0.03 -0.93
C SER A 10 1.55 0.42 -0.39
N ILE A 11 1.53 1.46 0.43
CA ILE A 11 2.69 2.11 1.04
C ILE A 11 2.55 1.98 2.56
N TYR A 12 3.26 1.04 3.14
CA TYR A 12 3.25 0.78 4.56
C TYR A 12 3.75 1.99 5.37
N ASP A 13 2.96 2.44 6.34
CA ASP A 13 3.34 3.48 7.28
C ASP A 13 3.88 2.82 8.57
N SER A 14 5.21 2.79 8.67
CA SER A 14 5.91 2.16 9.78
C SER A 14 5.65 2.85 11.11
N LEU A 15 5.67 4.19 11.12
CA LEU A 15 5.51 4.95 12.36
C LEU A 15 4.07 4.85 12.86
N ALA A 16 3.08 5.03 11.97
CA ALA A 16 1.68 4.90 12.34
C ALA A 16 1.33 3.48 12.80
N THR A 17 1.93 2.45 12.20
CA THR A 17 1.72 1.06 12.62
C THR A 17 2.35 0.77 13.99
N LEU A 18 3.61 1.16 14.21
CA LEU A 18 4.32 0.87 15.46
C LEU A 18 3.75 1.64 16.66
N GLN A 19 3.36 2.89 16.47
CA GLN A 19 2.91 3.76 17.56
C GLN A 19 1.47 3.47 18.03
N ASN A 20 0.64 2.85 17.19
CA ASN A 20 -0.80 2.63 17.46
C ASN A 20 -1.16 1.17 17.78
N ASN A 21 -0.19 0.34 18.10
CA ASN A 21 -0.40 -1.04 18.57
C ASN A 21 -0.27 -1.15 20.10
N LEU A 22 -0.85 -2.22 20.66
CA LEU A 22 -0.76 -2.52 22.08
C LEU A 22 0.64 -3.04 22.45
N LYS A 23 1.24 -2.50 23.51
CA LYS A 23 2.54 -2.99 24.02
C LYS A 23 2.40 -4.40 24.58
N GLY A 24 3.27 -5.31 24.15
CA GLY A 24 3.30 -6.70 24.63
C GLY A 24 2.21 -7.62 24.04
N GLU A 25 1.39 -7.11 23.12
CA GLU A 25 0.40 -7.89 22.38
C GLU A 25 1.09 -8.89 21.43
N LYS A 26 0.52 -10.10 21.34
CA LYS A 26 1.15 -11.22 20.62
C LYS A 26 0.33 -11.71 19.43
N ARG A 27 -0.92 -11.29 19.29
CA ARG A 27 -1.85 -11.82 18.27
C ARG A 27 -2.80 -10.78 17.68
N PHE A 28 -3.07 -9.66 18.34
CA PHE A 28 -4.00 -8.64 17.83
C PHE A 28 -3.28 -7.37 17.37
N PHE A 29 -3.24 -7.13 16.06
CA PHE A 29 -2.45 -6.04 15.48
C PHE A 29 -3.26 -5.14 14.55
N LYS A 30 -2.90 -3.87 14.52
CA LYS A 30 -3.32 -2.89 13.52
C LYS A 30 -2.16 -2.59 12.58
N VAL A 31 -2.42 -2.52 11.28
CA VAL A 31 -1.44 -2.12 10.25
C VAL A 31 -2.02 -0.96 9.46
N VAL A 32 -1.19 0.06 9.19
CA VAL A 32 -1.58 1.25 8.43
C VAL A 32 -0.81 1.30 7.13
N SER A 33 -1.52 1.52 6.03
CA SER A 33 -0.95 1.71 4.71
C SER A 33 -1.69 2.80 3.96
N TRP A 34 -0.94 3.61 3.22
CA TRP A 34 -1.44 4.59 2.27
C TRP A 34 -1.44 4.02 0.85
N TYR A 35 -2.22 4.64 -0.04
CA TYR A 35 -2.10 4.47 -1.48
C TYR A 35 -2.75 5.66 -2.17
N ASP A 36 -2.22 6.04 -3.32
CA ASP A 36 -2.91 6.93 -4.25
C ASP A 36 -3.93 6.09 -5.04
N ASN A 37 -5.22 6.37 -4.80
CA ASN A 37 -6.32 5.62 -5.40
C ASN A 37 -6.44 5.79 -6.92
N GLU A 38 -5.95 6.90 -7.48
CA GLU A 38 -5.97 7.15 -8.92
C GLU A 38 -4.70 6.60 -9.57
N TRP A 39 -3.54 6.98 -9.04
CA TRP A 39 -2.27 6.71 -9.68
C TRP A 39 -1.81 5.26 -9.50
N GLY A 40 -1.81 4.76 -8.26
CA GLY A 40 -1.36 3.41 -7.96
C GLY A 40 -2.22 2.35 -8.65
N TYR A 41 -3.54 2.55 -8.67
CA TYR A 41 -4.47 1.64 -9.35
C TYR A 41 -4.29 1.66 -10.87
N SER A 42 -4.20 2.85 -11.50
CA SER A 42 -4.01 2.96 -12.94
C SER A 42 -2.74 2.25 -13.43
N ASN A 43 -1.65 2.32 -12.66
CA ASN A 43 -0.43 1.59 -12.96
C ASN A 43 -0.63 0.06 -12.92
N ARG A 44 -1.41 -0.47 -11.95
CA ARG A 44 -1.72 -1.91 -11.88
C ARG A 44 -2.54 -2.41 -13.06
N VAL A 45 -3.44 -1.58 -13.60
CA VAL A 45 -4.19 -1.93 -14.81
C VAL A 45 -3.24 -2.12 -16.01
N VAL A 46 -2.28 -1.23 -16.19
CA VAL A 46 -1.27 -1.34 -17.25
C VAL A 46 -0.38 -2.56 -17.06
N ASP A 47 0.07 -2.83 -15.83
CA ASP A 47 0.90 -3.99 -15.51
C ASP A 47 0.17 -5.30 -15.82
N LEU A 48 -1.13 -5.39 -15.48
CA LEU A 48 -1.97 -6.54 -15.76
C LEU A 48 -2.11 -6.78 -17.28
N ILE A 49 -2.37 -5.72 -18.06
CA ILE A 49 -2.46 -5.83 -19.53
C ILE A 49 -1.13 -6.33 -20.11
N LYS A 50 0.01 -5.78 -19.66
CA LYS A 50 1.34 -6.24 -20.09
C LYS A 50 1.61 -7.69 -19.71
N PHE A 51 1.16 -8.14 -18.54
CA PHE A 51 1.29 -9.53 -18.10
C PHE A 51 0.44 -10.46 -18.98
N MET A 52 -0.80 -10.09 -19.28
CA MET A 52 -1.69 -10.85 -20.16
C MET A 52 -1.16 -10.94 -21.58
N ALA A 53 -0.59 -9.85 -22.13
CA ALA A 53 -0.05 -9.84 -23.49
C ALA A 53 1.25 -10.65 -23.65
N LYS A 54 1.99 -10.87 -22.55
CA LYS A 54 3.21 -11.70 -22.54
C LYS A 54 2.92 -13.19 -22.33
N LYS A 55 1.71 -13.54 -21.89
CA LYS A 55 1.26 -14.92 -21.72
C LYS A 55 0.59 -15.43 -23.00
#